data_AF-Q3SFQ4-F1
#
_entry.id   AF-Q3SFQ4-F1
#
_cell.length_a   1.000
_cell.length_b   1.000
_cell.length_c   1.000
_cell.angle_alpha   90.00
_cell.angle_beta   90.00
_cell.angle_gamma   90.00
#
_symmetry.space_group_name_H-M   'P 1'
#
loop_
_entity.id
_entity.type
_entity.pdbx_description
1 polymer ?
#
loop_
_entity_poly.entity_id
_entity_poly.type
_entity_poly.pdbx_seq_one_letter_code
_entity_poly.pdbx_strand_id
1 'polypeptide(L)'
;MNKTMTYPGYHQDKHGVTTLGRIVLDAWLFGFLPETEDCAGWQLGQMQVLADKIEAEWDKYGNLPSRLPPELRERHTALYAAATERARKKGWDPELGDDD
;
A
#
# COMPACT_ATOMS: atom_id res chain seq x y z
N MET A 1 -0.12 -13.52 -27.49
CA MET A 1 -0.76 -13.61 -26.16
C MET A 1 -0.22 -12.48 -25.31
N ASN A 2 -0.93 -11.36 -25.24
CA ASN A 2 -0.48 -10.22 -24.45
C ASN A 2 -0.95 -10.52 -23.03
N LYS A 3 -0.09 -11.12 -22.22
CA LYS A 3 -0.36 -11.37 -20.82
C LYS A 3 -0.38 -10.00 -20.14
N THR A 4 -1.54 -9.35 -20.12
CA THR A 4 -1.79 -8.17 -19.30
C THR A 4 -1.46 -8.57 -17.88
N MET A 5 -0.31 -8.09 -17.38
CA MET A 5 0.06 -8.31 -15.98
C MET A 5 -0.95 -7.55 -15.15
N THR A 6 -1.84 -8.29 -14.51
CA THR A 6 -2.82 -7.75 -13.56
C THR A 6 -2.30 -7.97 -12.16
N TYR A 7 -2.62 -7.02 -11.28
CA TYR A 7 -2.37 -7.15 -9.86
C TYR A 7 -3.31 -8.22 -9.29
N PRO A 8 -2.80 -9.22 -8.54
CA PRO A 8 -3.64 -10.25 -7.95
C PRO A 8 -4.57 -9.72 -6.85
N GLY A 9 -4.35 -8.48 -6.38
CA GLY A 9 -5.08 -7.84 -5.30
C GLY A 9 -4.30 -7.85 -4.00
N TYR A 10 -4.53 -6.88 -3.12
CA TYR A 10 -3.82 -6.74 -1.85
C TYR A 10 -4.01 -7.98 -0.97
N HIS A 11 -5.16 -8.65 -1.04
CA HIS A 11 -5.36 -9.88 -0.29
C HIS A 11 -4.55 -11.07 -0.84
N GLN A 12 -4.36 -11.16 -2.14
CA GLN A 12 -3.61 -12.24 -2.77
C GLN A 12 -2.12 -11.91 -2.98
N ASP A 13 -1.72 -10.67 -2.73
CA ASP A 13 -0.31 -10.27 -2.77
C ASP A 13 0.53 -11.10 -1.80
N LYS A 14 1.75 -11.44 -2.23
CA LYS A 14 2.65 -12.37 -1.53
C LYS A 14 2.83 -11.95 -0.07
N HIS A 15 3.12 -10.68 0.19
CA HIS A 15 3.34 -10.19 1.55
C HIS A 15 2.47 -8.97 1.91
N GLY A 16 1.86 -8.28 0.94
CA GLY A 16 1.06 -7.08 1.19
C GLY A 16 1.89 -5.81 1.46
N VAL A 17 3.20 -5.96 1.67
CA VAL A 17 4.19 -4.86 1.81
C VAL A 17 5.03 -4.64 0.55
N THR A 18 4.63 -5.25 -0.57
CA THR A 18 5.22 -4.97 -1.89
C THR A 18 4.90 -3.55 -2.33
N THR A 19 5.60 -3.02 -3.34
CA THR A 19 5.33 -1.68 -3.89
C THR A 19 3.85 -1.51 -4.27
N LEU A 20 3.26 -2.52 -4.92
CA LEU A 20 1.84 -2.51 -5.29
C LEU A 20 0.92 -2.63 -4.07
N GLY A 21 1.29 -3.43 -3.06
CA GLY A 21 0.53 -3.53 -1.81
C GLY A 21 0.51 -2.22 -1.02
N ARG A 22 1.64 -1.50 -0.97
CA ARG A 22 1.74 -0.16 -0.36
C ARG A 22 0.87 0.86 -1.07
N ILE A 23 0.81 0.84 -2.41
CA ILE A 23 -0.10 1.69 -3.18
C ILE A 23 -1.55 1.48 -2.74
N VAL A 24 -1.99 0.24 -2.53
CA VAL A 24 -3.37 -0.02 -2.04
C VAL A 24 -3.56 0.50 -0.61
N LEU A 25 -2.59 0.28 0.28
CA LEU A 25 -2.65 0.79 1.66
C LEU A 25 -2.73 2.31 1.72
N ASP A 26 -1.92 3.01 0.93
CA ASP A 26 -1.93 4.47 0.87
C ASP A 26 -3.21 5.00 0.19
N ALA A 27 -3.75 4.28 -0.79
CA ALA A 27 -5.06 4.61 -1.36
C ALA A 27 -6.18 4.57 -0.31
N TRP A 28 -6.17 3.57 0.57
CA TRP A 28 -7.10 3.47 1.69
C TRP A 28 -6.87 4.58 2.72
N LEU A 29 -5.60 4.86 3.04
CA LEU A 29 -5.21 5.92 3.97
C LEU A 29 -5.79 7.27 3.55
N PHE A 30 -5.58 7.67 2.30
CA PHE A 30 -6.07 8.94 1.76
C PHE A 30 -7.54 8.92 1.32
N GLY A 31 -8.19 7.75 1.40
CA GLY A 31 -9.59 7.60 0.98
C GLY A 31 -9.79 7.69 -0.54
N PHE A 32 -8.76 7.45 -1.34
CA PHE A 32 -8.89 7.28 -2.79
C PHE A 32 -9.64 5.99 -3.14
N LEU A 33 -9.51 4.97 -2.29
CA LEU A 33 -10.23 3.71 -2.38
C LEU A 33 -10.83 3.36 -1.01
N PRO A 34 -11.99 2.69 -0.97
CA PRO A 34 -12.49 2.10 0.27
C PRO A 34 -11.61 0.90 0.68
N GLU A 35 -11.50 0.62 1.98
CA GLU A 35 -10.74 -0.52 2.52
C GLU A 35 -11.24 -1.89 2.02
N THR A 36 -12.43 -1.94 1.41
CA THR A 36 -13.00 -3.13 0.77
C THR A 36 -12.49 -3.38 -0.65
N GLU A 37 -11.89 -2.38 -1.30
CA GLU A 37 -11.37 -2.47 -2.66
C GLU A 37 -9.86 -2.79 -2.61
N ASP A 38 -9.49 -4.02 -2.96
CA ASP A 38 -8.13 -4.53 -2.87
C ASP A 38 -7.36 -4.46 -4.20
N CYS A 39 -7.94 -3.82 -5.22
CA CYS A 39 -7.42 -3.71 -6.59
C CYS A 39 -7.18 -5.06 -7.30
N ALA A 40 -7.88 -6.13 -6.89
CA ALA A 40 -7.77 -7.42 -7.57
C ALA A 40 -8.18 -7.32 -9.04
N GLY A 41 -7.32 -7.83 -9.93
CA GLY A 41 -7.55 -7.81 -11.37
C GLY A 41 -7.21 -6.47 -12.06
N TRP A 42 -6.78 -5.45 -11.31
CA TRP A 42 -6.36 -4.18 -11.90
C TRP A 42 -5.13 -4.35 -12.78
N GLN A 43 -5.11 -3.65 -13.90
CA GLN A 43 -3.91 -3.61 -14.76
C GLN A 43 -2.82 -2.76 -14.09
N LEU A 44 -1.54 -3.08 -14.37
CA LEU A 44 -0.42 -2.28 -13.86
C LEU A 44 -0.53 -0.79 -14.23
N GLY A 45 -1.09 -0.44 -15.39
CA GLY A 45 -1.34 0.96 -15.75
C GLY A 45 -2.37 1.66 -14.84
N GLN A 46 -3.37 0.94 -14.35
CA GLN A 46 -4.33 1.50 -13.37
C GLN A 46 -3.66 1.69 -12.00
N MET A 47 -2.81 0.74 -11.60
CA MET A 47 -2.00 0.85 -10.38
C MET A 47 -1.05 2.05 -10.45
N GLN A 48 -0.42 2.29 -11.61
CA GLN A 48 0.46 3.44 -11.82
C GLN A 48 -0.30 4.75 -11.64
N VAL A 49 -1.46 4.91 -12.29
CA VAL A 49 -2.29 6.11 -12.15
C VAL A 49 -2.73 6.34 -10.69
N LEU A 50 -2.98 5.27 -9.95
CA LEU A 50 -3.29 5.37 -8.53
C LEU A 50 -2.07 5.81 -7.71
N ALA A 51 -0.89 5.26 -8.00
CA ALA A 51 0.37 5.65 -7.39
C ALA A 51 0.66 7.13 -7.60
N ASP A 52 0.48 7.65 -8.82
CA ASP A 52 0.68 9.08 -9.12
C ASP A 52 -0.24 9.99 -8.29
N LYS A 53 -1.49 9.57 -8.04
CA LYS A 53 -2.43 10.32 -7.19
C LYS A 53 -2.00 10.31 -5.72
N ILE A 54 -1.55 9.16 -5.24
CA ILE A 54 -1.05 8.98 -3.87
C ILE A 54 0.20 9.81 -3.66
N GLU A 55 1.14 9.80 -4.61
CA GLU A 55 2.35 10.60 -4.58
C GLU A 55 2.03 12.10 -4.56
N ALA A 56 1.10 12.56 -5.39
CA ALA A 56 0.62 13.94 -5.37
C ALA A 56 -0.05 14.33 -4.04
N GLU A 57 -0.69 13.40 -3.34
CA GLU A 57 -1.26 13.63 -2.01
C GLU A 57 -0.18 13.67 -0.94
N TRP A 58 0.76 12.74 -0.98
CA TRP A 58 1.93 12.70 -0.11
C TRP A 58 2.80 13.95 -0.24
N ASP A 59 2.94 14.51 -1.45
CA ASP A 59 3.67 15.74 -1.71
C ASP A 59 3.14 16.92 -0.86
N LYS A 60 1.82 16.99 -0.64
CA LYS A 60 1.20 18.00 0.25
C LYS A 60 1.69 17.90 1.70
N TYR A 61 2.10 16.71 2.12
CA TYR A 61 2.67 16.43 3.44
C TYR A 61 4.20 16.28 3.37
N GLY A 62 4.85 16.69 2.27
CA GLY A 62 6.30 16.58 2.08
C GLY A 62 6.81 15.14 2.09
N ASN A 63 5.99 14.19 1.61
CA ASN A 63 6.30 12.76 1.50
C ASN A 63 6.73 12.11 2.84
N LEU A 64 6.22 12.62 3.95
CA LEU A 64 6.58 12.15 5.29
C LEU A 64 5.34 11.79 6.13
N PRO A 65 5.22 10.55 6.64
CA PRO A 65 4.12 10.16 7.53
C PRO A 65 4.07 10.99 8.82
N SER A 66 5.23 11.49 9.29
CA SER A 66 5.32 12.38 10.44
C SER A 66 4.65 13.75 10.22
N ARG A 67 4.45 14.16 8.96
CA ARG A 67 3.75 15.40 8.59
C ARG A 67 2.25 15.23 8.38
N LEU A 68 1.75 13.99 8.39
CA LEU A 68 0.32 13.73 8.34
C LEU A 68 -0.39 14.33 9.57
N PRO A 69 -1.64 14.79 9.41
CA PRO A 69 -2.50 15.13 10.54
C PRO A 69 -2.73 13.90 11.43
N PRO A 70 -3.06 14.09 12.72
CA PRO A 70 -3.16 13.02 13.71
C PRO A 70 -4.11 11.88 13.28
N GLU A 71 -5.28 12.21 12.72
CA GLU A 71 -6.22 11.20 12.22
C GLU A 71 -5.63 10.31 11.10
N LEU A 72 -4.98 10.92 10.10
CA LEU A 72 -4.33 10.16 9.02
C LEU A 72 -3.13 9.38 9.55
N ARG A 73 -2.39 9.94 10.49
CA ARG A 73 -1.25 9.24 11.10
C ARG A 73 -1.69 7.99 11.86
N GLU A 74 -2.74 8.09 12.67
CA GLU A 74 -3.31 6.94 13.38
C GLU A 74 -3.81 5.87 12.39
N ARG A 75 -4.50 6.29 11.33
CA ARG A 75 -4.92 5.38 10.25
C ARG A 75 -3.74 4.70 9.56
N HIS A 76 -2.71 5.45 9.18
CA HIS A 76 -1.50 4.92 8.57
C HIS A 76 -0.86 3.87 9.49
N THR A 77 -0.69 4.19 10.77
CA THR A 77 -0.14 3.26 11.76
C THR A 77 -0.99 2.00 11.88
N ALA A 78 -2.31 2.11 11.97
CA ALA A 78 -3.21 0.95 12.06
C ALA A 78 -3.13 0.05 10.80
N LEU A 79 -3.18 0.66 9.61
CA LEU A 79 -3.13 -0.02 8.32
C LEU A 79 -1.79 -0.75 8.13
N TYR A 80 -0.67 -0.06 8.36
CA TYR A 80 0.67 -0.64 8.21
C TYR A 80 1.00 -1.67 9.29
N ALA A 81 0.46 -1.51 10.52
CA ALA A 81 0.59 -2.53 11.56
C ALA A 81 -0.15 -3.82 11.17
N ALA A 82 -1.39 -3.70 10.67
CA ALA A 82 -2.15 -4.84 10.18
C ALA A 82 -1.48 -5.52 8.97
N ALA A 83 -0.97 -4.72 8.03
CA ALA A 83 -0.20 -5.20 6.88
C ALA A 83 1.06 -5.98 7.33
N THR A 84 1.82 -5.42 8.27
CA THR A 84 3.02 -6.03 8.84
C THR A 84 2.72 -7.33 9.57
N GLU A 85 1.67 -7.37 10.40
CA GLU A 85 1.28 -8.60 11.09
C GLU A 85 0.89 -9.70 10.09
N ARG A 86 0.16 -9.31 9.05
CA ARG A 86 -0.25 -10.23 7.98
C ARG A 86 0.96 -10.74 7.19
N ALA A 87 1.90 -9.87 6.86
CA ALA A 87 3.15 -10.24 6.21
C ALA A 87 3.93 -11.23 7.08
N ARG A 88 4.07 -10.96 8.40
CA ARG A 88 4.69 -11.88 9.37
C ARG A 88 4.01 -13.24 9.41
N LYS A 89 2.68 -13.29 9.43
CA LYS A 89 1.91 -14.54 9.35
C LYS A 89 2.15 -15.33 8.05
N LYS A 90 2.54 -14.64 6.97
CA LYS A 90 2.92 -15.24 5.68
C LYS A 90 4.42 -15.57 5.58
N GLY A 91 5.19 -15.40 6.66
CA GLY A 91 6.62 -15.71 6.72
C GLY A 91 7.53 -14.56 6.26
N TRP A 92 7.03 -13.32 6.20
CA TRP A 92 7.87 -12.15 5.99
C TRP A 92 8.49 -11.70 7.31
N ASP A 93 9.82 -11.70 7.37
CA ASP A 93 10.58 -11.21 8.53
C ASP A 93 10.96 -9.73 8.32
N PRO A 94 10.43 -8.79 9.13
CA PRO A 94 10.76 -7.37 9.04
C PRO A 94 12.19 -7.06 9.49
N GLU A 95 12.81 -7.95 10.29
CA GLU A 95 14.16 -7.77 10.83
C GLU A 95 15.28 -8.06 9.80
N LEU A 96 14.95 -8.48 8.59
CA LEU A 96 15.93 -8.69 7.49
C LEU A 96 16.16 -7.44 6.62
N GLY A 97 15.64 -6.26 7.01
CA GLY A 97 15.63 -5.06 6.17
C GLY A 97 16.05 -3.76 6.85
N ASP A 98 16.62 -3.82 8.05
CA ASP A 98 17.31 -2.68 8.69
C ASP A 98 18.58 -3.23 9.35
N ASP A 99 19.48 -3.80 8.54
CA ASP A 99 20.86 -4.05 8.95
C ASP A 99 21.77 -3.59 7.79
N ASP A 100 22.46 -2.49 8.09
CA ASP A 100 23.49 -1.73 7.35
C ASP A 100 23.08 -0.66 6.32
#